data_AF-A0A2T6M537-F1
#
_entry.id   AF-A0A2T6M537-F1
#
_cell.length_a   1.000
_cell.length_b   1.000
_cell.length_c   1.000
_cell.angle_alpha   90.00
_cell.angle_beta   90.00
_cell.angle_gamma   90.00
#
_symmetry.space_group_name_H-M   'P 1'
#
loop_
_entity.id
_entity.type
_entity.pdbx_description
1 polymer ?
#
loop_
_entity_poly.entity_id
_entity_poly.type
_entity_poly.pdbx_seq_one_letter_code
_entity_poly.pdbx_strand_id
1 'polypeptide(L)'
;MSDSKHSGTPDQGRGDEAKQPSHLFIFGMGYAAQVLAKALRAQGWQVSGTGRAGTIAFADSAAVHAALAQASHVLSSVPPAREGGDPVLETYGAALANWPGAWIGYWSSTGVYGDARGAWVDETAPIGGGRRSARVAADLAWQALDPRVRVLRLPGIYGPGRSVIDKLREGTAHRIIARDQVFSRIHVDDIAGATIAAFAGPPGVYNLADDEPASQNTVVEEAARLTGLPLPPLLTADEAQLSTMARGFYAESRRIAAGKARRVLGWRPAYPTYREGLRALSAMTSPTIARTEPPAASSDQR
;
A
#
# COMPACT_ATOMS: atom_id res chain seq x y z
N MET A 1 3.72 -75.32 -29.54
CA MET A 1 3.31 -74.72 -28.26
C MET A 1 4.49 -73.88 -27.80
N SER A 2 4.49 -72.57 -27.64
CA SER A 2 3.59 -71.46 -27.90
C SER A 2 4.45 -70.21 -27.75
N ASP A 3 4.24 -69.19 -28.58
CA ASP A 3 4.81 -67.85 -28.43
C ASP A 3 4.57 -67.26 -27.03
N SER A 4 5.53 -66.47 -26.51
CA SER A 4 5.18 -65.18 -25.94
C SER A 4 6.38 -64.24 -25.79
N LYS A 5 6.31 -63.15 -26.56
CA LYS A 5 7.04 -61.89 -26.36
C LYS A 5 6.60 -61.29 -25.02
N HIS A 6 7.54 -60.77 -24.23
CA HIS A 6 7.21 -59.81 -23.17
C HIS A 6 7.86 -58.47 -23.48
N SER A 7 6.99 -57.53 -23.80
CA SER A 7 7.19 -56.11 -24.03
C SER A 7 7.64 -55.41 -22.76
N GLY A 8 8.78 -54.70 -22.83
CA GLY A 8 9.09 -53.63 -21.89
C GLY A 8 8.35 -52.36 -22.32
N THR A 9 7.43 -51.88 -21.49
CA THR A 9 6.84 -50.54 -21.63
C THR A 9 7.65 -49.59 -20.76
N PRO A 10 8.20 -48.48 -21.29
CA PRO A 10 8.83 -47.46 -20.45
C PRO A 10 7.74 -46.69 -19.70
N ASP A 11 8.01 -46.45 -18.42
CA ASP A 11 7.32 -45.53 -17.53
C ASP A 11 7.17 -44.16 -18.21
N GLN A 12 5.96 -43.83 -18.65
CA GLN A 12 5.65 -42.51 -19.17
C GLN A 12 5.54 -41.56 -17.98
N GLY A 13 6.50 -40.63 -17.93
CA GLY A 13 6.58 -39.58 -16.94
C GLY A 13 5.23 -38.92 -16.69
N ARG A 14 4.85 -38.88 -15.41
CA ARG A 14 3.85 -37.93 -14.90
C ARG A 14 4.31 -36.55 -15.33
N GLY A 15 3.64 -35.99 -16.32
CA GLY A 15 3.83 -34.61 -16.73
C GLY A 15 3.67 -33.71 -15.51
N ASP A 16 4.63 -32.81 -15.34
CA ASP A 16 4.44 -31.60 -14.56
C ASP A 16 3.18 -30.90 -15.08
N GLU A 17 2.04 -31.10 -14.41
CA GLU A 17 0.92 -30.18 -14.50
C GLU A 17 1.48 -28.81 -14.10
N ALA A 18 1.75 -27.98 -15.10
CA ALA A 18 2.21 -26.62 -14.89
C ALA A 18 1.21 -25.93 -13.95
N LYS A 19 1.57 -25.83 -12.68
CA LYS A 19 0.76 -25.22 -11.63
C LYS A 19 0.31 -23.87 -12.14
N GLN A 20 -1.01 -23.69 -12.33
CA GLN A 20 -1.51 -22.43 -12.86
C GLN A 20 -0.95 -21.27 -12.02
N PRO A 21 -0.36 -20.25 -12.67
CA PRO A 21 0.25 -19.14 -11.95
C PRO A 21 -0.83 -18.44 -11.12
N SER A 22 -0.51 -18.13 -9.86
CA SER A 22 -1.44 -17.45 -8.97
C SER A 22 -1.85 -16.11 -9.57
N HIS A 23 -3.15 -15.84 -9.54
CA HIS A 23 -3.74 -14.65 -10.14
C HIS A 23 -4.38 -13.76 -9.07
N LEU A 24 -3.97 -12.49 -9.01
CA LEU A 24 -4.61 -11.44 -8.23
C LEU A 24 -5.45 -10.54 -9.14
N PHE A 25 -6.73 -10.40 -8.81
CA PHE A 25 -7.60 -9.38 -9.40
C PHE A 25 -7.72 -8.17 -8.46
N ILE A 26 -7.48 -6.96 -8.97
CA ILE A 26 -7.53 -5.73 -8.17
C ILE A 26 -8.67 -4.81 -8.64
N PHE A 27 -9.61 -4.51 -7.76
CA PHE A 27 -10.51 -3.37 -7.95
C PHE A 27 -9.75 -2.06 -7.63
N GLY A 28 -9.64 -1.20 -8.64
CA GLY A 28 -9.02 0.13 -8.52
C GLY A 28 -7.49 0.12 -8.56
N MET A 29 -6.87 -0.08 -9.72
CA MET A 29 -5.43 -0.05 -9.95
C MET A 29 -4.84 1.37 -9.82
N GLY A 30 -4.77 1.88 -8.59
CA GLY A 30 -4.19 3.18 -8.22
C GLY A 30 -2.69 3.11 -7.92
N TYR A 31 -2.18 4.11 -7.20
CA TYR A 31 -0.74 4.26 -6.90
C TYR A 31 -0.16 3.03 -6.17
N ALA A 32 -0.69 2.72 -4.98
CA ALA A 32 -0.18 1.59 -4.18
C ALA A 32 -0.47 0.23 -4.84
N ALA A 33 -1.60 0.11 -5.55
CA ALA A 33 -1.99 -1.11 -6.24
C ALA A 33 -1.03 -1.44 -7.39
N GLN A 34 -0.52 -0.44 -8.11
CA GLN A 34 0.49 -0.63 -9.15
C GLN A 34 1.82 -1.12 -8.57
N VAL A 35 2.22 -0.65 -7.38
CA VAL A 35 3.42 -1.13 -6.69
C VAL A 35 3.26 -2.59 -6.29
N LEU A 36 2.12 -2.96 -5.70
CA LEU A 36 1.79 -4.37 -5.43
C LEU A 36 1.79 -5.22 -6.70
N ALA A 37 1.14 -4.74 -7.77
CA ALA A 37 1.06 -5.45 -9.04
C ALA A 37 2.45 -5.70 -9.65
N LYS A 38 3.34 -4.68 -9.59
CA LYS A 38 4.73 -4.81 -10.04
C LYS A 38 5.49 -5.86 -9.21
N ALA A 39 5.37 -5.81 -7.88
CA ALA A 39 6.02 -6.76 -6.98
C ALA A 39 5.55 -8.21 -7.22
N LEU A 40 4.25 -8.42 -7.43
CA LEU A 40 3.68 -9.74 -7.69
C LEU A 40 4.05 -10.28 -9.08
N ARG A 41 4.02 -9.45 -10.13
CA ARG A 41 4.46 -9.85 -11.47
C ARG A 41 5.92 -10.27 -11.49
N ALA A 42 6.78 -9.60 -10.71
CA ALA A 42 8.18 -10.01 -10.55
C ALA A 42 8.33 -11.38 -9.86
N GLN A 43 7.30 -11.85 -9.14
CA GLN A 43 7.21 -13.19 -8.54
C GLN A 43 6.45 -14.20 -9.42
N GLY A 44 6.15 -13.86 -10.68
CA GLY A 44 5.46 -14.74 -11.63
C GLY A 44 3.93 -14.78 -11.49
N TRP A 45 3.33 -13.89 -10.69
CA TRP A 45 1.88 -13.81 -10.59
C TRP A 45 1.26 -13.13 -11.80
N GLN A 46 0.07 -13.61 -12.17
CA GLN A 46 -0.82 -12.83 -13.03
C GLN A 46 -1.49 -11.74 -12.20
N VAL A 47 -1.59 -10.53 -12.76
CA VAL A 47 -2.29 -9.42 -12.11
C VAL A 47 -3.13 -8.67 -13.14
N SER A 48 -4.45 -8.66 -12.93
CA SER A 48 -5.41 -7.89 -13.70
C SER A 48 -6.27 -7.03 -12.75
N GLY A 49 -7.08 -6.13 -13.29
CA GLY A 49 -7.90 -5.28 -12.45
C GLY A 49 -8.58 -4.14 -13.20
N THR A 50 -9.34 -3.36 -12.44
CA THR A 50 -10.09 -2.19 -12.94
C THR A 50 -9.40 -0.88 -12.58
N GLY A 51 -9.92 0.25 -13.08
CA GLY A 51 -9.39 1.59 -12.78
C GLY A 51 -8.37 2.09 -13.80
N ARG A 52 -7.75 3.24 -13.53
CA ARG A 52 -6.95 3.98 -14.54
C ARG A 52 -5.78 3.20 -15.14
N ALA A 53 -5.13 2.36 -14.33
CA ALA A 53 -4.05 1.48 -14.79
C ALA A 53 -4.49 0.01 -14.90
N GLY A 54 -5.81 -0.24 -14.81
CA GLY A 54 -6.42 -1.55 -15.00
C GLY A 54 -6.68 -1.83 -16.48
N THR A 55 -6.81 -3.10 -16.82
CA THR A 55 -7.08 -3.56 -18.20
C THR A 55 -8.57 -3.84 -18.45
N ILE A 56 -9.40 -3.77 -17.40
CA ILE A 56 -10.84 -4.08 -17.45
C ILE A 56 -11.64 -2.87 -16.97
N ALA A 57 -12.67 -2.48 -17.71
CA ALA A 57 -13.58 -1.43 -17.29
C ALA A 57 -14.42 -1.89 -16.09
N PHE A 58 -14.56 -1.07 -15.05
CA PHE A 58 -15.35 -1.43 -13.86
C PHE A 58 -16.83 -1.70 -14.18
N ALA A 59 -17.38 -1.01 -15.19
CA ALA A 59 -18.76 -1.18 -15.64
C ALA A 59 -18.97 -2.42 -16.55
N ASP A 60 -17.90 -3.03 -17.06
CA ASP A 60 -17.99 -4.25 -17.85
C ASP A 60 -18.11 -5.46 -16.91
N SER A 61 -19.33 -5.68 -16.44
CA SER A 61 -19.64 -6.75 -15.50
C SER A 61 -19.24 -8.12 -16.03
N ALA A 62 -19.43 -8.39 -17.33
CA ALA A 62 -19.07 -9.69 -17.91
C ALA A 62 -17.55 -9.93 -17.84
N ALA A 63 -16.74 -8.92 -18.21
CA ALA A 63 -15.29 -9.02 -18.12
C ALA A 63 -14.78 -9.13 -16.67
N VAL A 64 -15.40 -8.40 -15.73
CA VAL A 64 -15.07 -8.51 -14.30
C VAL A 64 -15.36 -9.93 -13.78
N HIS A 65 -16.54 -10.48 -14.06
CA HIS A 65 -16.89 -11.85 -13.62
C HIS A 65 -15.96 -12.90 -14.24
N ALA A 66 -15.61 -12.77 -15.52
CA ALA A 66 -14.67 -13.66 -16.19
C ALA A 66 -13.27 -13.62 -15.55
N ALA A 67 -12.80 -12.42 -15.18
CA ALA A 67 -11.53 -12.26 -14.50
C ALA A 67 -11.56 -12.79 -13.06
N LEU A 68 -12.66 -12.59 -12.32
CA LEU A 68 -12.85 -13.17 -10.98
C LEU A 68 -12.85 -14.70 -11.01
N ALA A 69 -13.44 -15.31 -12.03
CA ALA A 69 -13.46 -16.78 -12.18
C ALA A 69 -12.05 -17.40 -12.36
N GLN A 70 -11.08 -16.64 -12.87
CA GLN A 70 -9.69 -17.06 -13.03
C GLN A 70 -8.81 -16.65 -11.84
N ALA A 71 -9.26 -15.68 -11.05
CA ALA A 71 -8.50 -15.16 -9.93
C ALA A 71 -8.45 -16.15 -8.77
N SER A 72 -7.29 -16.19 -8.11
CA SER A 72 -7.11 -16.89 -6.83
C SER A 72 -7.21 -15.94 -5.65
N HIS A 73 -6.91 -14.65 -5.87
CA HIS A 73 -6.90 -13.58 -4.87
C HIS A 73 -7.66 -12.37 -5.42
N VAL A 74 -8.38 -11.67 -4.55
CA VAL A 74 -9.03 -10.40 -4.87
C VAL A 74 -8.61 -9.32 -3.88
N LEU A 75 -8.28 -8.14 -4.38
CA LEU A 75 -8.04 -6.95 -3.56
C LEU A 75 -8.94 -5.80 -4.03
N SER A 76 -9.65 -5.16 -3.10
CA SER A 76 -10.22 -3.84 -3.35
C SER A 76 -9.35 -2.75 -2.71
N SER A 77 -8.94 -1.79 -3.54
CA SER A 77 -8.31 -0.54 -3.08
C SER A 77 -9.15 0.70 -3.39
N VAL A 78 -10.40 0.48 -3.81
CA VAL A 78 -11.35 1.54 -4.14
C VAL A 78 -11.79 2.23 -2.85
N PRO A 79 -11.75 3.56 -2.76
CA PRO A 79 -12.34 4.28 -1.64
C PRO A 79 -13.88 4.22 -1.71
N PRO A 80 -14.60 4.31 -0.56
CA PRO A 80 -16.05 4.51 -0.61
C PRO A 80 -16.37 5.80 -1.37
N ALA A 81 -17.56 5.84 -1.98
CA ALA A 81 -18.01 7.01 -2.69
C ALA A 81 -18.22 8.19 -1.72
N ARG A 82 -18.16 9.41 -2.26
CA ARG A 82 -18.29 10.64 -1.46
C ARG A 82 -19.65 10.76 -0.79
N GLU A 83 -20.68 10.24 -1.44
CA GLU A 83 -22.08 10.25 -0.97
C GLU A 83 -22.37 9.11 0.03
N GLY A 84 -21.39 8.24 0.29
CA GLY A 84 -21.56 7.01 1.07
C GLY A 84 -21.49 5.77 0.18
N GLY A 85 -21.37 4.60 0.81
CA GLY A 85 -21.33 3.32 0.08
C GLY A 85 -19.94 2.90 -0.43
N ASP A 86 -19.74 1.60 -0.59
CA ASP A 86 -18.55 1.02 -1.24
C ASP A 86 -18.96 0.52 -2.64
N PRO A 87 -18.49 1.17 -3.73
CA PRO A 87 -18.95 0.85 -5.08
C PRO A 87 -18.70 -0.61 -5.48
N VAL A 88 -17.64 -1.22 -4.96
CA VAL A 88 -17.29 -2.62 -5.26
C VAL A 88 -18.26 -3.55 -4.58
N LEU A 89 -18.57 -3.31 -3.29
CA LEU A 89 -19.56 -4.12 -2.58
C LEU A 89 -20.97 -3.95 -3.15
N GLU A 90 -21.35 -2.73 -3.52
CA GLU A 90 -22.66 -2.46 -4.13
C GLU A 90 -22.84 -3.18 -5.46
N THR A 91 -21.79 -3.22 -6.29
CA THR A 91 -21.88 -3.79 -7.64
C THR A 91 -21.58 -5.28 -7.68
N TYR A 92 -20.57 -5.73 -6.93
CA TYR A 92 -19.98 -7.07 -7.01
C TYR A 92 -19.99 -7.82 -5.67
N GLY A 93 -20.57 -7.26 -4.60
CA GLY A 93 -20.55 -7.87 -3.26
C GLY A 93 -21.17 -9.26 -3.23
N ALA A 94 -22.31 -9.48 -3.90
CA ALA A 94 -22.94 -10.80 -3.99
C ALA A 94 -22.05 -11.82 -4.71
N ALA A 95 -21.35 -11.40 -5.77
CA ALA A 95 -20.41 -12.26 -6.47
C ALA A 95 -19.21 -12.61 -5.58
N LEU A 96 -18.67 -11.63 -4.84
CA LEU A 96 -17.53 -11.82 -3.94
C LEU A 96 -17.87 -12.69 -2.72
N ALA A 97 -19.07 -12.55 -2.14
CA ALA A 97 -19.53 -13.38 -1.03
C ALA A 97 -19.65 -14.87 -1.41
N ASN A 98 -19.95 -15.16 -2.67
CA ASN A 98 -20.05 -16.53 -3.20
C ASN A 98 -18.80 -16.96 -3.98
N TRP A 99 -17.76 -16.12 -4.03
CA TRP A 99 -16.59 -16.37 -4.87
C TRP A 99 -15.70 -17.47 -4.26
N PRO A 100 -15.29 -18.50 -5.01
CA PRO A 100 -14.58 -19.66 -4.45
C PRO A 100 -13.07 -19.46 -4.23
N GLY A 101 -12.53 -18.27 -4.50
CA GLY A 101 -11.08 -18.03 -4.42
C GLY A 101 -10.49 -18.07 -3.00
N ALA A 102 -9.17 -17.99 -2.89
CA ALA A 102 -8.48 -18.27 -1.63
C ALA A 102 -8.46 -17.07 -0.66
N TRP A 103 -8.46 -15.85 -1.18
CA TRP A 103 -8.14 -14.66 -0.38
C TRP A 103 -8.86 -13.41 -0.87
N ILE A 104 -9.46 -12.66 0.07
CA ILE A 104 -10.10 -11.38 -0.18
C ILE A 104 -9.46 -10.31 0.70
N GLY A 105 -9.00 -9.23 0.09
CA GLY A 105 -8.41 -8.08 0.77
C GLY A 105 -9.17 -6.80 0.53
N TYR A 106 -9.18 -5.94 1.55
CA TYR A 106 -9.62 -4.55 1.42
C TYR A 106 -8.60 -3.61 2.02
N TRP A 107 -8.15 -2.64 1.23
CA TRP A 107 -7.35 -1.52 1.72
C TRP A 107 -8.25 -0.42 2.28
N SER A 108 -8.41 -0.44 3.60
CA SER A 108 -9.10 0.57 4.38
C SER A 108 -8.14 1.72 4.75
N SER A 109 -8.52 2.55 5.71
CA SER A 109 -7.70 3.63 6.22
C SER A 109 -7.73 3.67 7.74
N THR A 110 -6.62 4.05 8.37
CA THR A 110 -6.57 4.35 9.82
C THR A 110 -7.40 5.59 10.20
N GLY A 111 -7.94 6.30 9.21
CA GLY A 111 -8.98 7.32 9.38
C GLY A 111 -10.19 6.85 10.19
N VAL A 112 -10.49 5.54 10.19
CA VAL A 112 -11.64 4.93 10.89
C VAL A 112 -11.61 5.11 12.41
N TYR A 113 -10.43 5.25 13.00
CA TYR A 113 -10.26 5.44 14.45
C TYR A 113 -10.64 6.84 14.94
N GLY A 114 -10.81 7.83 14.04
CA GLY A 114 -11.06 9.22 14.44
C GLY A 114 -9.91 9.85 15.24
N ASP A 115 -10.23 10.88 16.03
CA ASP A 115 -9.24 11.54 16.88
C ASP A 115 -8.96 10.72 18.15
N ALA A 116 -7.70 10.34 18.33
CA ALA A 116 -7.23 9.68 19.56
C ALA A 116 -6.41 10.64 20.43
N ARG A 117 -6.37 11.94 20.10
CA ARG A 117 -5.58 12.98 20.79
C ARG A 117 -4.11 12.60 20.94
N GLY A 118 -3.58 11.94 19.91
CA GLY A 118 -2.21 11.44 19.87
C GLY A 118 -1.98 10.10 20.58
N ALA A 119 -2.99 9.47 21.19
CA ALA A 119 -2.81 8.15 21.79
C ALA A 119 -2.41 7.08 20.75
N TRP A 120 -1.78 6.01 21.23
CA TRP A 120 -1.57 4.79 20.46
C TRP A 120 -2.88 4.03 20.29
N VAL A 121 -3.16 3.60 19.06
CA VAL A 121 -4.33 2.80 18.71
C VAL A 121 -3.90 1.55 17.94
N ASP A 122 -4.42 0.40 18.35
CA ASP A 122 -4.31 -0.86 17.64
C ASP A 122 -5.66 -1.27 17.04
N GLU A 123 -5.75 -2.47 16.47
CA GLU A 123 -6.96 -2.95 15.81
C GLU A 123 -8.15 -3.20 16.75
N THR A 124 -7.94 -3.18 18.07
CA THR A 124 -9.00 -3.33 19.09
C THR A 124 -9.68 -2.00 19.43
N ALA A 125 -9.07 -0.88 19.06
CA ALA A 125 -9.62 0.44 19.32
C ALA A 125 -10.97 0.65 18.61
N PRO A 126 -11.91 1.37 19.23
CA PRO A 126 -13.20 1.67 18.62
C PRO A 126 -13.03 2.49 17.33
N ILE A 127 -13.95 2.30 16.40
CA ILE A 127 -14.02 3.05 15.14
C ILE A 127 -15.35 3.81 15.06
N GLY A 128 -15.45 4.81 14.16
CA GLY A 128 -16.70 5.56 13.95
C GLY A 128 -16.82 6.87 14.72
N GLY A 129 -15.92 7.15 15.66
CA GLY A 129 -15.92 8.40 16.43
C GLY A 129 -15.35 9.64 15.71
N GLY A 130 -15.04 9.52 14.41
CA GLY A 130 -14.38 10.59 13.64
C GLY A 130 -15.10 10.94 12.34
N ARG A 131 -14.50 11.84 11.57
CA ARG A 131 -15.12 12.43 10.37
C ARG A 131 -15.27 11.48 9.16
N ARG A 132 -14.80 10.24 9.27
CA ARG A 132 -14.66 9.28 8.15
C ARG A 132 -15.75 8.21 8.14
N SER A 133 -17.00 8.60 8.39
CA SER A 133 -18.15 7.68 8.51
C SER A 133 -18.31 6.73 7.32
N ALA A 134 -18.21 7.23 6.08
CA ALA A 134 -18.29 6.39 4.87
C ALA A 134 -17.18 5.32 4.83
N ARG A 135 -15.98 5.64 5.31
CA ARG A 135 -14.88 4.67 5.39
C ARG A 135 -15.13 3.64 6.48
N VAL A 136 -15.71 4.04 7.61
CA VAL A 136 -16.08 3.13 8.70
C VAL A 136 -17.15 2.14 8.23
N ALA A 137 -18.17 2.62 7.53
CA ALA A 137 -19.20 1.76 6.94
C ALA A 137 -18.60 0.75 5.96
N ALA A 138 -17.73 1.18 5.05
CA ALA A 138 -17.05 0.28 4.11
C ALA A 138 -16.13 -0.73 4.83
N ASP A 139 -15.34 -0.29 5.81
CA ASP A 139 -14.45 -1.14 6.62
C ASP A 139 -15.25 -2.27 7.30
N LEU A 140 -16.39 -1.95 7.92
CA LEU A 140 -17.28 -2.93 8.55
C LEU A 140 -17.98 -3.82 7.52
N ALA A 141 -18.43 -3.27 6.39
CA ALA A 141 -19.09 -4.04 5.34
C ALA A 141 -18.15 -5.07 4.70
N TRP A 142 -16.89 -4.71 4.47
CA TRP A 142 -15.87 -5.66 4.02
C TRP A 142 -15.58 -6.73 5.06
N GLN A 143 -15.51 -6.40 6.35
CA GLN A 143 -15.37 -7.42 7.41
C GLN A 143 -16.53 -8.41 7.43
N ALA A 144 -17.75 -7.94 7.18
CA ALA A 144 -18.96 -8.76 7.18
C ALA A 144 -19.18 -9.55 5.88
N LEU A 145 -18.44 -9.24 4.81
CA LEU A 145 -18.63 -9.83 3.49
C LEU A 145 -18.40 -11.34 3.49
N ASP A 146 -17.27 -11.77 4.06
CA ASP A 146 -16.82 -13.16 4.02
C ASP A 146 -15.77 -13.43 5.12
N PRO A 147 -15.77 -14.60 5.78
CA PRO A 147 -14.80 -14.93 6.82
C PRO A 147 -13.34 -14.96 6.36
N ARG A 148 -13.06 -14.99 5.05
CA ARG A 148 -11.72 -14.91 4.45
C ARG A 148 -11.22 -13.47 4.30
N VAL A 149 -11.99 -12.45 4.67
CA VAL A 149 -11.56 -11.07 4.42
C VAL A 149 -10.39 -10.67 5.34
N ARG A 150 -9.38 -10.04 4.73
CA ARG A 150 -8.34 -9.27 5.42
C ARG A 150 -8.56 -7.79 5.16
N VAL A 151 -8.86 -7.03 6.21
CA VAL A 151 -8.94 -5.55 6.13
C VAL A 151 -7.61 -4.96 6.55
N LEU A 152 -6.96 -4.25 5.65
CA LEU A 152 -5.65 -3.63 5.87
C LEU A 152 -5.82 -2.11 5.99
N ARG A 153 -5.69 -1.57 7.20
CA ARG A 153 -5.90 -0.14 7.50
C ARG A 153 -4.62 0.64 7.25
N LEU A 154 -4.66 1.50 6.23
CA LEU A 154 -3.51 2.27 5.77
C LEU A 154 -3.49 3.71 6.35
N PRO A 155 -2.34 4.18 6.86
CA PRO A 155 -2.14 5.57 7.27
C PRO A 155 -1.68 6.43 6.07
N GLY A 156 -0.95 7.52 6.32
CA GLY A 156 -0.42 8.38 5.26
C GLY A 156 0.59 7.65 4.38
N ILE A 157 0.22 7.41 3.11
CA ILE A 157 1.07 6.70 2.14
C ILE A 157 2.11 7.66 1.55
N TYR A 158 3.37 7.25 1.56
CA TYR A 158 4.46 7.94 0.85
C TYR A 158 5.32 6.97 0.03
N GLY A 159 6.07 7.50 -0.93
CA GLY A 159 6.95 6.71 -1.80
C GLY A 159 7.39 7.50 -3.04
N PRO A 160 7.93 6.83 -4.08
CA PRO A 160 8.37 7.50 -5.31
C PRO A 160 7.24 8.31 -5.94
N GLY A 161 7.51 9.57 -6.28
CA GLY A 161 6.54 10.52 -6.86
C GLY A 161 5.42 10.94 -5.91
N ARG A 162 5.50 10.59 -4.63
CA ARG A 162 4.52 10.96 -3.60
C ARG A 162 5.19 11.06 -2.23
N SER A 163 6.02 12.07 -2.05
CA SER A 163 6.75 12.30 -0.79
C SER A 163 6.88 13.78 -0.45
N VAL A 164 7.36 14.07 0.76
CA VAL A 164 7.73 15.44 1.14
C VAL A 164 8.95 15.97 0.39
N ILE A 165 9.80 15.08 -0.14
CA ILE A 165 10.93 15.47 -0.99
C ILE A 165 10.40 16.05 -2.30
N ASP A 166 9.39 15.42 -2.90
CA ASP A 166 8.75 15.92 -4.12
C ASP A 166 8.13 17.30 -3.86
N LYS A 167 7.40 17.46 -2.75
CA LYS A 167 6.81 18.76 -2.36
C LYS A 167 7.85 19.85 -2.11
N LEU A 168 9.01 19.51 -1.54
CA LEU A 168 10.09 20.48 -1.34
C LEU A 168 10.65 20.95 -2.69
N ARG A 169 10.84 20.04 -3.65
CA ARG A 169 11.28 20.38 -5.01
C ARG A 169 10.27 21.25 -5.75
N GLU A 170 8.99 20.99 -5.55
CA GLU A 170 7.89 21.76 -6.14
C GLU A 170 7.63 23.10 -5.43
N GLY A 171 8.25 23.36 -4.28
CA GLY A 171 7.98 24.55 -3.46
C GLY A 171 6.60 24.54 -2.79
N THR A 172 5.95 23.37 -2.68
CA THR A 172 4.60 23.20 -2.11
C THR A 172 4.62 22.56 -0.70
N ALA A 173 5.80 22.36 -0.12
CA ALA A 173 5.92 21.88 1.25
C ALA A 173 5.63 23.00 2.25
N HIS A 174 4.83 22.69 3.28
CA HIS A 174 4.50 23.62 4.36
C HIS A 174 4.92 23.04 5.72
N ARG A 175 5.38 23.92 6.62
CA ARG A 175 5.50 23.64 8.05
C ARG A 175 4.43 24.41 8.80
N ILE A 176 3.64 23.70 9.61
CA ILE A 176 2.45 24.25 10.26
C ILE A 176 2.62 24.26 11.77
N ILE A 177 2.25 25.36 12.42
CA ILE A 177 2.14 25.45 13.88
C ILE A 177 0.96 24.59 14.33
N ALA A 178 1.26 23.36 14.72
CA ALA A 178 0.31 22.41 15.30
C ALA A 178 1.02 21.63 16.41
N ARG A 179 0.91 22.11 17.65
CA ARG A 179 1.55 21.44 18.81
C ARG A 179 0.97 20.05 18.98
N ASP A 180 1.83 19.10 19.31
CA ASP A 180 1.49 17.69 19.59
C ASP A 180 0.82 16.90 18.45
N GLN A 181 0.65 17.50 17.27
CA GLN A 181 0.14 16.82 16.10
C GLN A 181 1.16 15.80 15.60
N VAL A 182 0.71 14.57 15.45
CA VAL A 182 1.48 13.48 14.84
C VAL A 182 0.69 12.82 13.73
N PHE A 183 1.43 12.26 12.79
CA PHE A 183 0.88 11.43 11.72
C PHE A 183 1.67 10.11 11.69
N SER A 184 0.95 9.00 11.56
CA SER A 184 1.55 7.72 11.18
C SER A 184 1.64 7.63 9.66
N ARG A 185 2.63 6.90 9.15
CA ARG A 185 2.88 6.80 7.72
C ARG A 185 3.21 5.35 7.35
N ILE A 186 3.25 5.07 6.05
CA ILE A 186 3.76 3.81 5.52
C ILE A 186 4.32 4.04 4.13
N HIS A 187 5.48 3.43 3.85
CA HIS A 187 6.05 3.45 2.51
C HIS A 187 5.23 2.55 1.58
N VAL A 188 5.08 2.94 0.31
CA VAL A 188 4.23 2.20 -0.64
C VAL A 188 4.70 0.76 -0.87
N ASP A 189 6.02 0.51 -0.86
CA ASP A 189 6.57 -0.85 -0.95
C ASP A 189 6.22 -1.71 0.27
N ASP A 190 6.09 -1.08 1.44
CA ASP A 190 5.71 -1.77 2.67
C ASP A 190 4.24 -2.16 2.70
N ILE A 191 3.37 -1.38 2.03
CA ILE A 191 1.98 -1.79 1.76
C ILE A 191 1.97 -3.06 0.91
N ALA A 192 2.79 -3.11 -0.14
CA ALA A 192 2.89 -4.28 -1.01
C ALA A 192 3.42 -5.50 -0.23
N GLY A 193 4.52 -5.34 0.51
CA GLY A 193 5.11 -6.41 1.34
C GLY A 193 4.15 -6.93 2.40
N ALA A 194 3.44 -6.06 3.10
CA ALA A 194 2.43 -6.45 4.08
C ALA A 194 1.23 -7.16 3.44
N THR A 195 0.79 -6.71 2.27
CA THR A 195 -0.33 -7.35 1.56
C THR A 195 0.05 -8.76 1.10
N ILE A 196 1.26 -8.95 0.59
CA ILE A 196 1.79 -10.28 0.22
C ILE A 196 1.91 -11.18 1.45
N ALA A 197 2.42 -10.67 2.57
CA ALA A 197 2.47 -11.40 3.83
C ALA A 197 1.06 -11.82 4.31
N ALA A 198 0.04 -11.00 4.04
CA ALA A 198 -1.34 -11.29 4.40
C ALA A 198 -1.98 -12.43 3.58
N PHE A 199 -1.39 -12.88 2.47
CA PHE A 199 -1.93 -13.98 1.68
C PHE A 199 -1.94 -15.30 2.45
N ALA A 200 -0.88 -15.58 3.21
CA ALA A 200 -0.77 -16.76 4.06
C ALA A 200 -1.27 -16.53 5.49
N GLY A 201 -1.42 -15.28 5.92
CA GLY A 201 -1.85 -14.94 7.28
C GLY A 201 -3.37 -15.09 7.50
N PRO A 202 -3.82 -15.28 8.75
CA PRO A 202 -5.23 -15.49 9.05
C PRO A 202 -6.12 -14.28 8.70
N PRO A 203 -7.43 -14.49 8.46
CA PRO A 203 -8.37 -13.39 8.23
C PRO A 203 -8.44 -12.40 9.39
N GLY A 204 -8.99 -11.21 9.11
CA GLY A 204 -9.22 -10.17 10.10
C GLY A 204 -8.57 -8.84 9.75
N VAL A 205 -8.56 -7.94 10.73
CA VAL A 205 -8.10 -6.56 10.56
C VAL A 205 -6.62 -6.41 10.94
N TYR A 206 -5.86 -5.64 10.15
CA TYR A 206 -4.45 -5.32 10.38
C TYR A 206 -4.16 -3.85 10.08
N ASN A 207 -3.48 -3.17 11.00
CA ASN A 207 -2.89 -1.86 10.79
C ASN A 207 -1.53 -2.02 10.10
N LEU A 208 -1.30 -1.25 9.03
CA LEU A 208 -0.03 -1.26 8.31
C LEU A 208 0.62 0.11 8.44
N ALA A 209 1.54 0.27 9.40
CA ALA A 209 2.25 1.52 9.66
C ALA A 209 3.75 1.27 9.94
N ASP A 210 4.55 2.29 9.66
CA ASP A 210 5.92 2.39 10.18
C ASP A 210 5.93 2.57 11.72
N ASP A 211 7.12 2.51 12.31
CA ASP A 211 7.32 2.48 13.78
C ASP A 211 7.41 3.88 14.41
N GLU A 212 7.58 4.94 13.60
CA GLU A 212 7.85 6.31 14.11
C GLU A 212 6.77 7.32 13.67
N PRO A 213 5.65 7.41 14.42
CA PRO A 213 4.71 8.51 14.25
C PRO A 213 5.39 9.86 14.50
N ALA A 214 5.35 10.74 13.51
CA ALA A 214 6.06 12.01 13.54
C ALA A 214 5.17 13.16 13.07
N SER A 215 5.45 14.37 13.57
CA SER A 215 4.81 15.59 13.06
C SER A 215 5.12 15.77 11.58
N GLN A 216 4.27 16.50 10.85
CA GLN A 216 4.58 16.81 9.44
C GLN A 216 5.83 17.68 9.31
N ASN A 217 6.09 18.56 10.28
CA ASN A 217 7.25 19.44 10.28
C ASN A 217 8.55 18.66 10.39
N THR A 218 8.62 17.69 11.31
CA THR A 218 9.80 16.84 11.51
C THR A 218 10.16 16.03 10.25
N VAL A 219 9.15 15.59 9.51
CA VAL A 219 9.35 14.86 8.25
C VAL A 219 9.83 15.80 7.12
N VAL A 220 9.33 17.04 7.07
CA VAL A 220 9.82 18.07 6.14
C VAL A 220 11.25 18.48 6.47
N GLU A 221 11.59 18.63 7.75
CA GLU A 221 12.93 18.96 8.23
C GLU A 221 13.95 17.90 7.82
N GLU A 222 13.63 16.61 7.99
CA GLU A 222 14.49 15.51 7.54
C GLU A 222 14.65 15.49 6.03
N ALA A 223 13.57 15.74 5.27
CA ALA A 223 13.64 15.80 3.82
C ALA A 223 14.51 16.96 3.33
N ALA A 224 14.41 18.14 3.96
CA ALA A 224 15.28 19.28 3.66
C ALA A 224 16.74 18.96 4.00
N ARG A 225 16.99 18.32 5.15
CA ARG A 225 18.33 17.87 5.55
C ARG A 225 18.95 16.87 4.56
N LEU A 226 18.17 15.91 4.06
CA LEU A 226 18.64 14.89 3.11
C LEU A 226 18.92 15.46 1.71
N THR A 227 18.17 16.47 1.29
CA THR A 227 18.23 17.01 -0.08
C THR A 227 19.05 18.29 -0.21
N GLY A 228 19.35 18.96 0.91
CA GLY A 228 19.96 20.29 0.90
C GLY A 228 19.02 21.41 0.43
N LEU A 229 17.73 21.13 0.23
CA LEU A 229 16.74 22.11 -0.20
C LEU A 229 16.38 23.06 0.96
N PRO A 230 15.96 24.31 0.66
CA PRO A 230 15.56 25.27 1.69
C PRO A 230 14.43 24.74 2.57
N LEU A 231 14.56 24.93 3.88
CA LEU A 231 13.51 24.59 4.83
C LEU A 231 12.39 25.65 4.75
N PRO A 232 11.11 25.26 4.49
CA PRO A 232 10.01 26.20 4.45
C PRO A 232 9.81 26.94 5.79
N PRO A 233 9.27 28.17 5.77
CA PRO A 233 8.93 28.89 6.99
C PRO A 233 7.85 28.13 7.78
N LEU A 234 7.83 28.38 9.09
CA LEU A 234 6.78 27.88 9.96
C LEU A 234 5.58 28.84 9.90
N LEU A 235 4.40 28.32 9.55
CA LEU A 235 3.18 29.09 9.31
C LEU A 235 2.06 28.66 10.25
N THR A 236 1.15 29.56 10.59
CA THR A 236 -0.17 29.20 11.14
C THR A 236 -1.01 28.45 10.09
N ALA A 237 -2.06 27.75 10.53
CA ALA A 237 -2.97 27.05 9.62
C ALA A 237 -3.68 28.01 8.62
N ASP A 238 -3.91 29.25 9.02
CA ASP A 238 -4.55 30.27 8.19
C ASP A 238 -3.58 30.85 7.16
N GLU A 239 -2.34 31.18 7.58
CA GLU A 239 -1.29 31.65 6.66
C GLU A 239 -0.93 30.61 5.60
N ALA A 240 -0.97 29.32 5.96
CA ALA A 240 -0.66 28.23 5.04
C ALA A 240 -1.76 27.95 4.00
N GLN A 241 -2.90 28.65 4.07
CA GLN A 241 -4.02 28.52 3.12
C GLN A 241 -4.41 27.06 2.83
N LEU A 242 -4.40 26.22 3.87
CA LEU A 242 -4.61 24.78 3.73
C LEU A 242 -5.96 24.47 3.06
N SER A 243 -5.99 23.48 2.18
CA SER A 243 -7.27 22.99 1.64
C SER A 243 -8.17 22.46 2.76
N THR A 244 -9.49 22.42 2.56
CA THR A 244 -10.45 21.82 3.52
C THR A 244 -10.05 20.40 3.91
N MET A 245 -9.54 19.64 2.94
CA MET A 245 -9.05 18.29 3.20
C MET A 245 -7.81 18.28 4.09
N ALA A 246 -6.85 19.18 3.84
CA ALA A 246 -5.64 19.33 4.63
C ALA A 246 -5.96 19.74 6.08
N ARG A 247 -6.84 20.74 6.28
CA ARG A 247 -7.31 21.14 7.62
C ARG A 247 -7.95 19.97 8.37
N GLY A 248 -8.76 19.17 7.69
CA GLY A 248 -9.35 17.97 8.29
C GLY A 248 -8.33 16.91 8.73
N PHE A 249 -7.11 16.88 8.19
CA PHE A 249 -6.06 15.99 8.71
C PHE A 249 -5.47 16.50 10.03
N TYR A 250 -5.39 17.82 10.22
CA TYR A 250 -4.95 18.43 11.47
C TYR A 250 -6.03 18.45 12.58
N ALA A 251 -7.27 18.09 12.24
CA ALA A 251 -8.36 17.99 13.21
C ALA A 251 -8.37 16.68 14.01
N GLU A 252 -7.53 15.71 13.66
CA GLU A 252 -7.51 14.39 14.31
C GLU A 252 -6.04 13.91 14.44
N SER A 253 -5.65 13.41 15.62
CA SER A 253 -4.29 12.94 15.91
C SER A 253 -4.30 11.54 16.53
N ARG A 254 -3.45 10.64 16.01
CA ARG A 254 -3.34 9.25 16.49
C ARG A 254 -2.00 8.62 16.11
N ARG A 255 -1.51 7.69 16.94
CA ARG A 255 -0.32 6.86 16.69
C ARG A 255 -0.76 5.44 16.37
N ILE A 256 -0.40 4.90 15.21
CA ILE A 256 -0.90 3.61 14.75
C ILE A 256 0.06 2.50 15.16
N ALA A 257 -0.40 1.56 15.99
CA ALA A 257 0.35 0.36 16.32
C ALA A 257 0.14 -0.70 15.23
N ALA A 258 1.24 -1.17 14.62
CA ALA A 258 1.24 -2.21 13.58
C ALA A 258 1.77 -3.57 14.08
N GLY A 259 1.80 -3.77 15.41
CA GLY A 259 2.41 -4.94 16.04
C GLY A 259 1.72 -6.26 15.68
N LYS A 260 0.39 -6.25 15.46
CA LYS A 260 -0.36 -7.44 15.04
C LYS A 260 0.11 -7.93 13.68
N ALA A 261 0.22 -7.04 12.69
CA ALA A 261 0.70 -7.40 11.34
C ALA A 261 2.09 -8.05 11.39
N ARG A 262 3.00 -7.52 12.23
CA ARG A 262 4.36 -8.08 12.38
C ARG A 262 4.35 -9.48 13.00
N ARG A 263 3.61 -9.67 14.09
CA ARG A 263 3.59 -10.95 14.82
C ARG A 263 2.81 -12.04 14.10
N VAL A 264 1.66 -11.68 13.51
CA VAL A 264 0.69 -12.65 12.98
C VAL A 264 0.92 -12.93 11.50
N LEU A 265 1.32 -11.92 10.71
CA LEU A 265 1.59 -12.10 9.28
C LEU A 265 3.07 -12.39 9.00
N GLY A 266 3.95 -12.25 10.00
CA GLY A 266 5.41 -12.29 9.80
C GLY A 266 5.95 -11.12 8.98
N TRP A 267 5.15 -10.04 8.81
CA TRP A 267 5.55 -8.88 8.02
C TRP A 267 6.68 -8.11 8.71
N ARG A 268 7.71 -7.76 7.92
CA ARG A 268 8.83 -6.90 8.34
C ARG A 268 8.92 -5.72 7.36
N PRO A 269 8.75 -4.47 7.80
CA PRO A 269 8.87 -3.34 6.89
C PRO A 269 10.32 -3.18 6.42
N ALA A 270 10.48 -2.88 5.13
CA ALA A 270 11.75 -2.43 4.57
C ALA A 270 12.10 -1.02 5.06
N TYR A 271 11.09 -0.19 5.36
CA TYR A 271 11.26 1.17 5.84
C TYR A 271 10.59 1.32 7.22
N PRO A 272 11.27 0.88 8.30
CA PRO A 272 10.70 0.87 9.64
C PRO A 272 10.41 2.28 10.17
N THR A 273 11.07 3.32 9.66
CA THR A 273 10.70 4.72 9.95
C THR A 273 10.65 5.55 8.68
N TYR A 274 10.08 6.75 8.79
CA TYR A 274 10.10 7.74 7.72
C TYR A 274 11.54 8.12 7.29
N ARG A 275 12.55 7.97 8.16
CA ARG A 275 13.95 8.32 7.85
C ARG A 275 14.55 7.38 6.83
N GLU A 276 14.38 6.07 7.00
CA GLU A 276 14.85 5.07 6.04
C GLU A 276 14.16 5.27 4.68
N GLY A 277 12.84 5.47 4.69
CA GLY A 277 12.09 5.69 3.45
C GLY A 277 12.52 6.97 2.73
N LEU A 278 12.63 8.10 3.44
CA LEU A 278 13.10 9.35 2.84
C LEU A 278 14.54 9.23 2.32
N ARG A 279 15.43 8.53 3.04
CA ARG A 279 16.81 8.29 2.59
C ARG A 279 16.84 7.53 1.28
N ALA A 280 16.04 6.46 1.15
CA ALA A 280 15.93 5.70 -0.09
C ALA A 280 15.37 6.54 -1.25
N LEU A 281 14.34 7.35 -1.00
CA LEU A 281 13.78 8.27 -2.00
C LEU A 281 14.79 9.34 -2.45
N SER A 282 15.56 9.89 -1.51
CA SER A 282 16.62 10.86 -1.79
C SER A 282 17.71 10.25 -2.68
N ALA A 283 18.09 9.01 -2.41
CA ALA A 283 19.11 8.29 -3.19
C ALA A 283 18.64 7.96 -4.63
N MET A 284 17.37 7.61 -4.83
CA MET A 284 16.83 7.35 -6.18
C MET A 284 16.72 8.60 -7.05
N THR A 285 16.67 9.78 -6.43
CA THR A 285 16.41 11.05 -7.12
C THR A 285 17.63 11.96 -7.18
N SER A 286 18.72 11.57 -6.53
CA SER A 286 20.04 12.21 -6.65
C SER A 286 20.91 11.23 -7.44
N PRO A 287 21.10 11.39 -8.77
CA PRO A 287 22.08 10.56 -9.45
C PRO A 287 23.44 10.79 -8.79
N THR A 288 24.09 9.70 -8.37
CA THR A 288 25.48 9.73 -7.90
C THR A 288 26.30 10.44 -8.97
N ILE A 289 26.78 11.64 -8.70
CA ILE A 289 27.75 12.33 -9.57
C ILE A 289 28.93 11.36 -9.68
N ALA A 290 29.16 10.88 -10.91
CA ALA A 290 30.25 9.97 -11.21
C ALA A 290 31.55 10.55 -10.65
N ARG A 291 32.30 9.66 -9.99
CA ARG A 291 33.64 9.87 -9.43
C ARG A 291 34.45 10.84 -10.29
N THR A 292 34.95 11.89 -9.68
CA THR A 292 36.03 12.73 -10.22
C THR A 292 37.13 11.82 -10.75
N GLU A 293 37.45 11.94 -12.04
CA GLU A 293 38.64 11.31 -12.63
C GLU A 293 39.89 11.77 -11.85
N PRO A 294 40.87 10.88 -11.63
CA PRO A 294 42.14 11.28 -11.04
C PRO A 294 42.85 12.29 -11.98
N PRO A 295 43.57 13.28 -11.44
CA PRO A 295 44.27 14.25 -12.26
C PRO A 295 45.26 13.53 -13.20
N ALA A 296 45.23 13.90 -14.48
CA ALA A 296 46.18 13.41 -15.47
C ALA A 296 47.60 13.79 -15.04
N ALA A 297 48.51 12.81 -15.12
CA ALA A 297 49.91 13.00 -14.79
C ALA A 297 50.53 14.12 -15.64
N SER A 298 51.19 15.05 -14.98
CA SER A 298 52.02 16.09 -15.61
C SER A 298 53.17 15.42 -16.39
N SER A 299 53.26 15.73 -17.68
CA SER A 299 54.42 15.42 -18.51
C SER A 299 54.93 16.71 -19.16
N ASP A 300 55.54 17.58 -18.36
CA ASP A 300 56.49 18.56 -18.88
C ASP A 300 57.91 18.08 -18.56
N GLN A 301 58.46 17.30 -19.49
CA GLN A 301 59.90 17.14 -19.69
C GLN A 301 60.20 17.33 -21.18
N ARG A 302 60.44 18.59 -21.58
CA ARG A 302 61.60 19.08 -22.35
C ARG A 302 61.28 20.39 -23.05
#